data_AF-A0A973IZ77-F1
#
_entry.id   AF-A0A973IZ77-F1
#
_cell.length_a   1.000
_cell.length_b   1.000
_cell.length_c   1.000
_cell.angle_alpha   90.00
_cell.angle_beta   90.00
_cell.angle_gamma   90.00
#
_symmetry.space_group_name_H-M   'P 1'
#
loop_
_entity.id
_entity.type
_entity.pdbx_description
1 polymer ?
#
loop_
_entity_poly.entity_id
_entity_poly.type
_entity_poly.pdbx_seq_one_letter_code
_entity_poly.pdbx_strand_id
1 'polypeptide(L)'
;EGLLEFGVDRFEIPPHGKDFLLGFIPRLTNIIYDKEFRDDISSVVVEGHTDASGSDTHNLKLSQFRSMEVVSESINILERQTAGREHEKIDYFLRVLSASGRGKQDLMSSAKMSRRVVFKIRVRSFGGDKLQKQLTNV
;
A
#
# COMPACT_ATOMS: atom_id res chain seq x y z
N GLU A 1 2.80 5.59 13.58
CA GLU A 1 2.20 6.40 12.50
C GLU A 1 3.29 7.06 11.69
N GLY A 2 3.02 7.37 10.41
CA GLY A 2 3.98 8.04 9.53
C GLY A 2 5.12 7.15 9.03
N LEU A 3 4.82 6.01 8.41
CA LEU A 3 5.87 5.12 7.90
C LEU A 3 6.33 5.51 6.48
N LEU A 4 5.47 6.14 5.68
CA LEU A 4 5.81 6.62 4.33
C LEU A 4 5.96 8.14 4.21
N GLU A 5 5.45 8.92 5.18
CA GLU A 5 5.49 10.39 5.30
C GLU A 5 5.81 11.22 4.03
N PHE A 6 4.89 11.27 3.07
CA PHE A 6 5.13 12.06 1.86
C PHE A 6 5.24 13.56 2.15
N GLY A 7 6.20 14.20 1.47
CA GLY A 7 6.41 15.64 1.51
C GLY A 7 5.24 16.43 0.91
N VAL A 8 5.18 17.73 1.24
CA VAL A 8 4.22 18.65 0.60
C VAL A 8 4.49 18.68 -0.89
N ASP A 9 3.45 18.49 -1.70
CA ASP A 9 3.52 18.47 -3.17
C ASP A 9 4.50 17.45 -3.78
N ARG A 10 4.90 16.43 -3.00
CA ARG A 10 5.82 15.36 -3.42
C ARG A 10 5.10 14.03 -3.54
N PHE A 11 5.53 13.22 -4.50
CA PHE A 11 5.07 11.83 -4.66
C PHE A 11 6.19 10.81 -4.52
N GLU A 12 7.43 11.27 -4.39
CA GLU A 12 8.60 10.43 -4.17
C GLU A 12 8.55 9.82 -2.77
N ILE A 13 8.76 8.51 -2.68
CA ILE A 13 8.82 7.80 -1.38
C ILE A 13 10.10 8.26 -0.66
N PRO A 14 10.01 8.82 0.54
CA PRO A 14 11.19 9.21 1.30
C PRO A 14 12.02 7.98 1.70
N PRO A 15 13.32 8.15 2.00
CA PRO A 15 14.21 7.01 2.32
C PRO A 15 13.67 6.09 3.42
N HIS A 16 13.22 6.64 4.54
CA HIS A 16 12.63 5.86 5.64
C HIS A 16 11.37 5.08 5.22
N GLY A 17 10.63 5.60 4.24
CA GLY A 17 9.48 4.91 3.66
C GLY A 17 9.89 3.71 2.82
N LYS A 18 11.00 3.80 2.08
CA LYS A 18 11.57 2.65 1.38
C LYS A 18 12.07 1.60 2.37
N ASP A 19 12.73 2.02 3.45
CA ASP A 19 13.19 1.11 4.51
C ASP A 19 12.03 0.36 5.18
N PHE A 20 10.91 1.05 5.43
CA PHE A 20 9.70 0.41 5.91
C PHE A 20 9.16 -0.62 4.90
N LEU A 21 9.04 -0.26 3.62
CA LEU A 21 8.52 -1.15 2.59
C LEU A 21 9.37 -2.41 2.39
N LEU A 22 10.69 -2.32 2.56
CA LEU A 22 11.62 -3.44 2.43
C LEU A 22 11.27 -4.63 3.35
N GLY A 23 10.79 -4.36 4.56
CA GLY A 23 10.33 -5.40 5.49
C GLY A 23 8.82 -5.68 5.36
N PHE A 24 8.02 -4.64 5.11
CA PHE A 24 6.57 -4.77 5.09
C PHE A 24 6.04 -5.55 3.89
N ILE A 25 6.55 -5.29 2.68
CA ILE A 25 6.01 -5.87 1.45
C ILE A 25 6.15 -7.40 1.39
N PRO A 26 7.33 -8.00 1.66
CA PRO A 26 7.47 -9.46 1.67
C PRO A 26 6.55 -10.11 2.71
N ARG A 27 6.40 -9.48 3.89
CA ARG A 27 5.52 -9.97 4.95
C ARG A 27 4.05 -9.92 4.51
N LEU A 28 3.60 -8.80 3.95
CA LEU A 28 2.25 -8.65 3.42
C LEU A 28 1.98 -9.73 2.36
N THR A 29 2.89 -9.89 1.39
CA THR A 29 2.76 -10.88 0.32
C THR A 29 2.65 -12.30 0.86
N ASN A 30 3.46 -12.67 1.85
CA ASN A 30 3.38 -13.99 2.48
C ASN A 30 2.03 -14.21 3.20
N ILE A 31 1.54 -13.20 3.93
CA ILE A 31 0.26 -13.29 4.64
C ILE A 31 -0.90 -13.46 3.64
N ILE A 32 -0.98 -12.62 2.60
CA ILE A 32 -2.12 -12.70 1.65
C ILE A 32 -2.06 -13.94 0.76
N TYR A 33 -0.88 -14.55 0.58
CA TYR A 33 -0.70 -15.79 -0.18
C TYR A 33 -0.90 -17.04 0.68
N ASP A 34 -0.89 -16.93 2.01
CA ASP A 34 -1.10 -18.07 2.89
C ASP A 34 -2.44 -18.74 2.59
N LYS A 35 -2.45 -20.09 2.59
CA LYS A 35 -3.64 -20.91 2.33
C LYS A 35 -4.83 -20.56 3.22
N GLU A 36 -4.60 -20.01 4.42
CA GLU A 36 -5.66 -19.55 5.33
C GLU A 36 -6.44 -18.35 4.75
N PHE A 37 -5.80 -17.50 3.93
CA PHE A 37 -6.40 -16.25 3.44
C PHE A 37 -6.53 -16.15 1.92
N ARG A 38 -5.67 -16.84 1.17
CA ARG A 38 -5.46 -16.63 -0.28
C ARG A 38 -6.74 -16.68 -1.12
N ASP A 39 -7.67 -17.57 -0.78
CA ASP A 39 -8.91 -17.74 -1.55
C ASP A 39 -9.98 -16.69 -1.20
N ASP A 40 -9.84 -16.06 -0.03
CA ASP A 40 -10.72 -15.02 0.47
C ASP A 40 -10.26 -13.61 0.11
N ILE A 41 -9.00 -13.37 -0.26
CA ILE A 41 -8.56 -12.05 -0.69
C ILE A 41 -9.21 -11.69 -2.03
N SER A 42 -10.01 -10.63 -2.00
CA SER A 42 -10.62 -10.04 -3.19
C SER A 42 -9.68 -9.05 -3.88
N SER A 43 -9.03 -8.17 -3.12
CA SER A 43 -8.09 -7.20 -3.66
C SER A 43 -7.20 -6.58 -2.59
N VAL A 44 -6.05 -6.05 -3.01
CA VAL A 44 -5.18 -5.16 -2.26
C VAL A 44 -5.13 -3.84 -3.01
N VAL A 45 -5.73 -2.80 -2.44
CA VAL A 45 -5.77 -1.45 -3.04
C VAL A 45 -4.80 -0.56 -2.30
N VAL A 46 -3.82 -0.01 -3.01
CA VAL A 46 -2.92 1.02 -2.48
C VAL A 46 -3.56 2.37 -2.76
N GLU A 47 -4.06 3.03 -1.73
CA GLU A 47 -4.75 4.32 -1.83
C GLU A 47 -3.85 5.45 -1.37
N GLY A 48 -3.57 6.41 -2.27
CA GLY A 48 -2.87 7.63 -1.93
C GLY A 48 -3.84 8.74 -1.52
N HIS A 49 -3.40 9.59 -0.60
CA HIS A 49 -4.14 10.75 -0.11
C HIS A 49 -3.25 12.00 -0.08
N THR A 50 -3.87 13.17 -0.18
CA THR A 50 -3.23 14.47 0.03
C THR A 50 -3.77 15.16 1.28
N ASP A 51 -3.15 16.25 1.68
CA ASP A 51 -3.80 17.20 2.58
C ASP A 51 -4.80 18.08 1.81
N ALA A 52 -5.39 19.05 2.51
CA ALA A 52 -6.43 19.91 1.98
C ALA A 52 -5.91 21.03 1.04
N SER A 53 -4.59 21.22 0.93
CA SER A 53 -4.01 22.30 0.14
C SER A 53 -4.07 21.98 -1.37
N GLY A 54 -4.18 23.01 -2.21
CA GLY A 54 -4.26 22.85 -3.66
C GLY A 54 -5.66 22.51 -4.20
N SER A 55 -5.76 22.41 -5.54
CA SER A 55 -7.03 22.13 -6.23
C SER A 55 -7.36 20.63 -6.23
N ASP A 56 -8.63 20.29 -6.45
CA ASP A 56 -9.08 18.88 -6.44
C ASP A 56 -8.42 18.05 -7.55
N THR A 57 -8.33 18.60 -8.75
CA THR A 57 -7.66 17.93 -9.88
C THR A 57 -6.17 17.71 -9.62
N HIS A 58 -5.50 18.67 -8.99
CA HIS A 58 -4.10 18.53 -8.59
C HIS A 58 -3.94 17.41 -7.58
N ASN A 59 -4.76 17.45 -6.52
CA ASN A 59 -4.71 16.47 -5.44
C ASN A 59 -5.05 15.06 -5.91
N LEU A 60 -6.03 14.92 -6.82
CA LEU A 60 -6.37 13.62 -7.42
C LEU A 60 -5.16 13.03 -8.16
N LYS A 61 -4.48 13.82 -8.99
CA LYS A 61 -3.26 13.38 -9.70
C LYS A 61 -2.12 13.06 -8.73
N LEU A 62 -1.84 13.95 -7.78
CA LEU A 62 -0.76 13.78 -6.81
C LEU A 62 -0.95 12.51 -5.97
N SER A 63 -2.17 12.29 -5.48
CA SER A 63 -2.50 11.08 -4.73
C SER A 63 -2.41 9.80 -5.57
N GLN A 64 -2.75 9.85 -6.85
CA GLN A 64 -2.58 8.72 -7.78
C GLN A 64 -1.09 8.40 -7.99
N PHE A 65 -0.23 9.42 -8.16
CA PHE A 65 1.20 9.19 -8.30
C PHE A 65 1.80 8.58 -7.04
N ARG A 66 1.41 9.04 -5.84
CA ARG A 66 1.86 8.45 -4.57
C ARG A 66 1.54 6.97 -4.46
N SER A 67 0.32 6.54 -4.81
CA SER A 67 -0.02 5.12 -4.76
C SER A 67 0.72 4.32 -5.82
N MET A 68 0.93 4.87 -7.01
CA MET A 68 1.71 4.23 -8.06
C MET A 68 3.19 4.04 -7.68
N GLU A 69 3.83 5.03 -7.05
CA GLU A 69 5.20 4.90 -6.57
C GLU A 69 5.33 3.76 -5.54
N VAL A 70 4.38 3.68 -4.60
CA VAL A 70 4.37 2.61 -3.59
C VAL A 70 4.16 1.24 -4.23
N VAL A 71 3.28 1.13 -5.22
CA VAL A 71 3.10 -0.13 -5.98
C VAL A 71 4.37 -0.50 -6.74
N SER A 72 4.98 0.45 -7.45
CA SER A 72 6.22 0.24 -8.20
C SER A 72 7.35 -0.24 -7.29
N GLU A 73 7.57 0.43 -6.15
CA GLU A 73 8.58 0.02 -5.18
C GLU A 73 8.27 -1.35 -4.57
N SER A 74 6.99 -1.67 -4.32
CA SER A 74 6.60 -2.99 -3.81
C SER A 74 6.98 -4.12 -4.79
N ILE A 75 6.74 -3.92 -6.08
CA ILE A 75 7.12 -4.89 -7.13
C ILE A 75 8.63 -5.04 -7.19
N ASN A 76 9.37 -3.91 -7.23
CA ASN A 76 10.83 -3.92 -7.24
C ASN A 76 11.42 -4.67 -6.03
N ILE A 77 10.84 -4.50 -4.84
CA ILE A 77 11.26 -5.20 -3.63
C ILE A 77 11.10 -6.72 -3.79
N LEU A 78 9.94 -7.17 -4.26
CA LEU A 78 9.66 -8.60 -4.46
C LEU A 78 10.57 -9.22 -5.52
N GLU A 79 10.79 -8.53 -6.65
CA GLU A 79 11.69 -8.99 -7.71
C GLU A 79 13.13 -9.13 -7.21
N ARG A 80 13.65 -8.10 -6.51
CA ARG A 80 15.02 -8.12 -5.97
C ARG A 80 15.24 -9.20 -4.91
N GLN A 81 14.31 -9.35 -3.96
CA GLN A 81 14.51 -10.27 -2.82
C GLN A 81 14.29 -11.74 -3.18
N THR A 82 13.39 -12.02 -4.12
CA THR A 82 13.12 -13.41 -4.52
C THR A 82 14.10 -13.92 -5.57
N ALA A 83 14.84 -13.02 -6.23
CA ALA A 83 15.69 -13.35 -7.38
C ALA A 83 14.93 -14.20 -8.43
N GLY A 84 13.63 -13.95 -8.59
CA GLY A 84 12.74 -14.71 -9.48
C GLY A 84 12.33 -16.10 -8.98
N ARG A 85 12.60 -16.50 -7.73
CA ARG A 85 12.28 -17.86 -7.26
C ARG A 85 10.83 -18.05 -6.79
N GLU A 86 10.11 -16.97 -6.49
CA GLU A 86 8.75 -17.01 -5.95
C GLU A 86 7.69 -16.49 -6.93
N HIS A 87 7.81 -16.88 -8.21
CA HIS A 87 6.94 -16.38 -9.30
C HIS A 87 5.45 -16.49 -8.97
N GLU A 88 4.97 -17.61 -8.44
CA GLU A 88 3.53 -17.77 -8.13
C GLU A 88 3.02 -16.79 -7.07
N LYS A 89 3.86 -16.42 -6.10
CA LYS A 89 3.48 -15.44 -5.06
C LYS A 89 3.43 -14.04 -5.65
N ILE A 90 4.41 -13.71 -6.49
CA ILE A 90 4.47 -12.42 -7.19
C ILE A 90 3.27 -12.29 -8.13
N ASP A 91 2.99 -13.30 -8.94
CA ASP A 91 1.85 -13.33 -9.86
C ASP A 91 0.53 -13.19 -9.09
N TYR A 92 0.40 -13.89 -7.96
CA TYR A 92 -0.76 -13.75 -7.10
C TYR A 92 -0.90 -12.32 -6.55
N PHE A 93 0.18 -11.74 -6.02
CA PHE A 93 0.20 -10.38 -5.51
C PHE A 93 -0.22 -9.39 -6.59
N LEU A 94 0.37 -9.47 -7.78
CA LEU A 94 0.04 -8.63 -8.94
C LEU A 94 -1.43 -8.78 -9.37
N ARG A 95 -1.97 -10.00 -9.34
CA ARG A 95 -3.37 -10.28 -9.70
C ARG A 95 -4.38 -9.59 -8.78
N VAL A 96 -4.04 -9.40 -7.51
CA VAL A 96 -4.95 -8.77 -6.52
C VAL A 96 -4.65 -7.28 -6.31
N LEU A 97 -3.52 -6.78 -6.80
CA LEU A 97 -3.03 -5.43 -6.53
C LEU A 97 -3.66 -4.36 -7.45
N SER A 98 -3.93 -3.19 -6.90
CA SER A 98 -4.27 -1.99 -7.67
C SER A 98 -3.81 -0.71 -6.96
N ALA A 99 -3.66 0.38 -7.70
CA ALA A 99 -3.33 1.71 -7.18
C ALA A 99 -4.48 2.69 -7.43
N SER A 100 -4.82 3.51 -6.44
CA SER A 100 -5.88 4.52 -6.54
C SER A 100 -5.48 5.84 -5.86
N GLY A 101 -5.81 6.97 -6.47
CA GLY A 101 -5.72 8.30 -5.87
C GLY A 101 -7.07 8.76 -5.30
N ARG A 102 -7.08 9.23 -4.06
CA ARG A 102 -8.28 9.72 -3.35
C ARG A 102 -8.33 11.25 -3.22
N GLY A 103 -7.30 11.95 -3.68
CA GLY A 103 -7.11 13.38 -3.46
C GLY A 103 -7.15 13.73 -1.98
N LYS A 104 -7.88 14.80 -1.65
CA LYS A 104 -8.02 15.32 -0.28
C LYS A 104 -9.15 14.67 0.53
N GLN A 105 -9.67 13.52 0.09
CA GLN A 105 -10.71 12.80 0.84
C GLN A 105 -10.13 12.16 2.11
N ASP A 106 -11.00 11.97 3.10
CA ASP A 106 -10.66 11.33 4.39
C ASP A 106 -9.46 12.02 5.07
N LEU A 107 -9.57 13.34 5.27
CA LEU A 107 -8.56 14.13 5.96
C LEU A 107 -8.38 13.63 7.39
N MET A 108 -7.11 13.59 7.82
CA MET A 108 -6.72 13.26 9.18
C MET A 108 -6.62 14.54 10.02
N SER A 109 -6.37 14.39 11.33
CA SER A 109 -6.24 15.49 12.27
C SER A 109 -5.07 16.45 12.00
N SER A 110 -4.13 16.10 11.11
CA SER A 110 -3.07 17.00 10.65
C SER A 110 -2.78 16.83 9.16
N ALA A 111 -2.27 17.88 8.52
CA ALA A 111 -1.83 17.82 7.12
C ALA A 111 -0.78 16.73 6.89
N LYS A 112 0.16 16.55 7.83
CA LYS A 112 1.17 15.49 7.77
C LYS A 112 0.54 14.10 7.74
N MET A 113 -0.44 13.85 8.59
CA MET A 113 -1.15 12.56 8.63
C MET A 113 -2.06 12.36 7.40
N SER A 114 -2.59 13.42 6.81
CA SER A 114 -3.40 13.34 5.58
C SER A 114 -2.58 12.93 4.36
N ARG A 115 -1.30 13.32 4.28
CA ARG A 115 -0.37 12.90 3.22
C ARG A 115 0.12 11.46 3.41
N ARG A 116 -0.81 10.52 3.31
CA ARG A 116 -0.59 9.09 3.55
C ARG A 116 -0.83 8.25 2.32
N VAL A 117 -0.34 7.02 2.38
CA VAL A 117 -0.76 5.92 1.53
C VAL A 117 -1.27 4.79 2.44
N VAL A 118 -2.37 4.16 2.05
CA VAL A 118 -3.05 3.11 2.81
C VAL A 118 -3.14 1.85 1.96
N PHE A 119 -2.75 0.70 2.52
CA PHE A 119 -3.05 -0.60 1.93
C PHE A 119 -4.42 -1.06 2.44
N LYS A 120 -5.42 -1.09 1.56
CA LYS A 120 -6.75 -1.62 1.85
C LYS A 120 -6.88 -3.02 1.28
N ILE A 121 -6.98 -4.00 2.18
CA ILE A 121 -7.17 -5.39 1.80
C ILE A 121 -8.66 -5.72 1.92
N ARG A 122 -9.27 -6.15 0.83
CA ARG A 122 -10.68 -6.56 0.77
C ARG A 122 -10.75 -8.08 0.79
N VAL A 123 -11.59 -8.62 1.67
CA VAL A 123 -11.85 -10.05 1.80
C VAL A 123 -13.29 -10.38 1.42
N ARG A 124 -13.54 -11.57 0.85
CA ARG A 124 -14.84 -12.02 0.37
C ARG A 124 -15.72 -12.61 1.47
N SER A 125 -15.12 -13.28 2.45
CA SER A 125 -15.82 -14.00 3.53
C SER A 125 -15.39 -13.54 4.92
N PHE A 126 -15.96 -14.15 5.97
CA PHE A 126 -15.64 -13.85 7.37
C PHE A 126 -14.22 -14.36 7.75
N GLY A 127 -13.21 -13.53 7.50
CA GLY A 127 -11.81 -13.75 7.92
C GLY A 127 -11.02 -12.48 8.22
N GLY A 128 -11.65 -11.30 8.04
CA GLY A 128 -10.98 -9.99 8.14
C GLY A 128 -10.31 -9.73 9.48
N ASP A 129 -10.94 -10.10 10.60
CA ASP A 129 -10.40 -9.85 11.94
C ASP A 129 -9.10 -10.61 12.22
N LYS A 130 -8.98 -11.85 11.70
CA LYS A 130 -7.76 -12.65 11.84
C LYS A 130 -6.63 -12.07 10.99
N LEU A 131 -6.93 -11.70 9.75
CA LEU A 131 -5.98 -11.07 8.83
C LEU A 131 -5.47 -9.75 9.41
N GLN A 132 -6.36 -8.92 9.94
CA GLN A 132 -6.00 -7.65 10.56
C GLN A 132 -5.04 -7.87 11.74
N LYS A 133 -5.33 -8.83 12.64
CA LYS A 133 -4.45 -9.18 13.77
C LYS A 133 -3.06 -9.63 13.30
N GLN A 134 -2.96 -10.43 12.25
CA GLN A 134 -1.66 -10.83 11.72
C GLN A 134 -0.88 -9.65 11.16
N LEU A 135 -1.54 -8.69 10.52
CA LEU A 135 -0.88 -7.51 9.97
C LEU A 135 -0.42 -6.54 11.06
N THR A 136 -1.19 -6.40 12.15
CA THR A 136 -0.95 -5.42 13.23
C THR A 136 -0.14 -5.91 14.42
N ASN A 137 0.09 -7.23 14.58
CA ASN A 137 0.96 -7.79 15.62
C ASN A 137 2.46 -7.50 15.37
N VAL A 138 2.86 -6.22 15.39
CA VAL A 138 4.24 -5.72 15.39
C VAL A 138 4.36 -4.60 16.40
#